data_AF-A0A382UNL9-F1
#
_entry.id   AF-A0A382UNL9-F1
#
_cell.length_a   1.000
_cell.length_b   1.000
_cell.length_c   1.000
_cell.angle_alpha   90.00
_cell.angle_beta   90.00
_cell.angle_gamma   90.00
#
_symmetry.space_group_name_H-M   'P 1'
#
loop_
_entity.id
_entity.type
_entity.pdbx_description
1 polymer ?
#
loop_
_entity_poly.entity_id
_entity_poly.type
_entity_poly.pdbx_seq_one_letter_code
_entity_poly.pdbx_strand_id
1 'polypeptide(L)'
;LEARRIATEEEIRLVDGKGVHVESHSRTHPNLLALDGETLDDELSGSKNQLEALLGRTVEHFSFPSGGYNDRVVSRLQAAGYRWAWTTDPGFIQVADLPYRIPRVVIDDHAPDSVLAAKMSPWIHRTGTVR
;
A
#
# COMPACT_ATOMS: atom_id res chain seq x y z
N LEU A 1 -10.87 3.24 19.12
CA LEU A 1 -11.26 2.14 18.22
C LEU A 1 -10.19 1.09 18.36
N GLU A 2 -10.47 -0.04 18.99
CA GLU A 2 -9.51 -1.15 19.03
C GLU A 2 -9.30 -1.65 17.60
N ALA A 3 -8.04 -1.78 17.19
CA ALA A 3 -7.70 -2.35 15.91
C ALA A 3 -8.22 -3.79 15.87
N ARG A 4 -9.26 -4.03 15.07
CA ARG A 4 -9.77 -5.38 14.82
C ARG A 4 -8.64 -6.21 14.23
N ARG A 5 -8.24 -7.28 14.90
CA ARG A 5 -7.24 -8.23 14.35
C ARG A 5 -7.80 -8.86 13.08
N ILE A 6 -7.17 -8.57 11.95
CA ILE A 6 -7.63 -9.02 10.62
C ILE A 6 -7.05 -10.40 10.27
N ALA A 7 -5.80 -10.68 10.67
CA ALA A 7 -5.12 -11.94 10.44
C ALA A 7 -4.14 -12.25 11.59
N THR A 8 -3.81 -13.53 11.79
CA THR A 8 -2.70 -13.97 12.65
C THR A 8 -1.39 -14.08 11.88
N GLU A 9 -0.28 -14.18 12.59
CA GLU A 9 1.02 -14.46 11.96
C GLU A 9 1.03 -15.79 11.20
N GLU A 10 0.36 -16.82 11.73
CA GLU A 10 0.21 -18.10 11.05
C GLU A 10 -0.59 -17.97 9.75
N GLU A 11 -1.69 -17.22 9.75
CA GLU A 11 -2.48 -16.95 8.55
C GLU A 11 -1.68 -16.15 7.51
N ILE A 12 -0.91 -15.15 7.96
CA ILE A 12 0.01 -14.38 7.11
C ILE A 12 1.05 -15.30 6.44
N ARG A 13 1.74 -16.14 7.23
CA ARG A 13 2.70 -17.12 6.69
C ARG A 13 2.04 -18.14 5.76
N LEU A 14 0.79 -18.49 6.02
CA LEU A 14 0.06 -19.48 5.23
C LEU A 14 -0.21 -18.98 3.81
N VAL A 15 -0.53 -17.69 3.64
CA VAL A 15 -0.93 -17.11 2.34
C VAL A 15 0.23 -16.49 1.56
N ASP A 16 1.28 -16.02 2.24
CA ASP A 16 2.41 -15.38 1.57
C ASP A 16 3.10 -16.32 0.58
N GLY A 17 3.36 -15.82 -0.63
CA GLY A 17 3.96 -16.59 -1.72
C GLY A 17 3.02 -17.61 -2.38
N LYS A 18 1.76 -17.74 -1.93
CA LYS A 18 0.77 -18.69 -2.48
C LYS A 18 -0.31 -17.99 -3.28
N GLY A 19 0.11 -17.14 -4.22
CA GLY A 19 -0.78 -16.29 -5.02
C GLY A 19 -1.12 -14.95 -4.37
N VAL A 20 -0.66 -14.71 -3.13
CA VAL A 20 -0.73 -13.44 -2.41
C VAL A 20 0.67 -13.08 -1.94
N HIS A 21 1.03 -11.80 -1.98
CA HIS A 21 2.21 -11.27 -1.31
C HIS A 21 1.75 -10.33 -0.19
N VAL A 22 2.20 -10.61 1.04
CA VAL A 22 1.96 -9.76 2.20
C VAL A 22 3.05 -8.69 2.26
N GLU A 23 2.63 -7.43 2.30
CA GLU A 23 3.52 -6.27 2.20
C GLU A 23 3.12 -5.21 3.23
N SER A 24 3.88 -4.11 3.34
CA SER A 24 3.71 -3.17 4.45
C SER A 24 2.58 -2.16 4.25
N HIS A 25 1.93 -1.80 5.36
CA HIS A 25 0.94 -0.74 5.44
C HIS A 25 1.12 0.11 6.71
N SER A 26 2.37 0.43 7.07
CA SER A 26 2.83 0.97 8.38
C SER A 26 2.68 -0.02 9.55
N ARG A 27 3.03 0.38 10.78
CA ARG A 27 2.90 -0.47 11.98
C ARG A 27 1.53 -0.32 12.62
N THR A 28 1.06 0.91 12.75
CA THR A 28 -0.16 1.23 13.52
C THR A 28 -1.26 1.93 12.72
N HIS A 29 -1.06 2.08 11.40
CA HIS A 29 -1.97 2.80 10.50
C HIS A 29 -2.22 4.27 10.92
N PRO A 30 -1.18 5.07 11.25
CA PRO A 30 -1.38 6.48 11.60
C PRO A 30 -1.51 7.35 10.34
N ASN A 31 -1.89 8.61 10.53
CA ASN A 31 -1.68 9.64 9.52
C ASN A 31 -0.19 10.00 9.46
N LEU A 32 0.54 9.46 8.49
CA LEU A 32 1.99 9.63 8.35
C LEU A 32 2.42 11.10 8.21
N LEU A 33 1.54 11.97 7.70
CA LEU A 33 1.84 13.40 7.53
C LEU A 33 1.93 14.16 8.86
N ALA A 34 1.31 13.64 9.92
CA ALA A 34 1.24 14.26 11.24
C ALA A 34 2.37 13.83 12.18
N LEU A 35 3.17 12.84 11.80
CA LEU A 35 4.21 12.27 12.66
C LEU A 35 5.48 13.13 12.66
N ASP A 36 6.23 13.08 13.76
CA ASP A 36 7.62 13.53 13.80
C ASP A 36 8.56 12.56 13.06
N GLY A 37 9.86 12.87 13.03
CA GLY A 37 10.84 12.10 12.25
C GLY A 37 11.03 10.68 12.78
N GLU A 38 11.21 10.55 14.10
CA GLU A 38 11.51 9.27 14.76
C GLU A 38 10.31 8.33 14.72
N THR A 39 9.11 8.84 15.02
CA THR A 39 7.88 8.05 14.96
C THR A 39 7.57 7.61 13.52
N LEU A 40 7.83 8.48 12.54
CA LEU A 40 7.68 8.11 11.12
C LEU A 40 8.68 7.01 10.72
N ASP A 41 9.93 7.10 11.17
CA ASP A 41 10.95 6.08 10.87
C ASP A 41 10.59 4.72 11.50
N ASP A 42 10.08 4.69 12.74
CA ASP A 42 9.59 3.46 13.36
C ASP A 42 8.42 2.87 12.58
N GLU A 43 7.39 3.68 12.26
CA GLU A 43 6.22 3.25 11.49
C GLU A 43 6.58 2.62 10.14
N LEU A 44 7.62 3.12 9.47
CA LEU A 44 8.08 2.62 8.18
C LEU A 44 9.03 1.42 8.33
N SER A 45 10.14 1.61 9.04
CA SER A 45 11.23 0.63 9.13
C SER A 45 10.87 -0.51 10.09
N GLY A 46 10.21 -0.20 11.20
CA GLY A 46 9.76 -1.23 12.13
C GLY A 46 8.68 -2.11 11.52
N SER A 47 7.78 -1.57 10.67
CA SER A 47 6.80 -2.41 9.93
C SER A 47 7.52 -3.38 9.00
N LYS A 48 8.47 -2.87 8.21
CA LYS A 48 9.32 -3.67 7.33
C LYS A 48 10.03 -4.78 8.09
N ASN A 49 10.80 -4.43 9.12
CA ASN A 49 11.61 -5.37 9.89
C ASN A 49 10.76 -6.46 10.54
N GLN A 50 9.59 -6.12 11.08
CA GLN A 50 8.69 -7.09 11.68
C GLN A 50 8.13 -8.08 10.65
N LEU A 51 7.70 -7.59 9.48
CA LEU A 51 7.22 -8.44 8.40
C LEU A 51 8.36 -9.29 7.79
N GLU A 52 9.55 -8.74 7.60
CA GLU A 52 10.69 -9.49 7.07
C GLU A 52 11.14 -10.59 8.03
N ALA A 53 11.15 -10.33 9.35
CA ALA A 53 11.39 -11.35 10.37
C ALA A 53 10.32 -12.44 10.38
N LEU A 54 9.05 -12.07 10.13
CA LEU A 54 7.92 -12.99 10.08
C LEU A 54 7.95 -13.90 8.84
N LEU A 55 8.26 -13.32 7.68
CA LEU A 55 8.14 -13.96 6.36
C LEU A 55 9.45 -14.58 5.88
N GLY A 56 10.60 -14.20 6.44
CA GLY A 56 11.91 -14.69 6.01
C GLY A 56 12.34 -14.21 4.62
N ARG A 57 11.73 -13.13 4.11
CA ARG A 57 12.06 -12.50 2.82
C ARG A 57 12.00 -10.99 2.93
N THR A 58 12.60 -10.30 1.96
CA THR A 58 12.49 -8.85 1.85
C THR A 58 11.05 -8.42 1.56
N VAL A 59 10.61 -7.35 2.24
CA VAL A 59 9.34 -6.65 2.00
C VAL A 59 9.65 -5.43 1.15
N GLU A 60 9.17 -5.42 -0.09
CA GLU A 60 9.58 -4.45 -1.11
C GLU A 60 8.55 -3.35 -1.32
N HIS A 61 7.33 -3.55 -0.84
CA HIS A 61 6.15 -2.81 -1.24
C HIS A 61 5.48 -2.14 -0.04
N PHE A 62 4.94 -0.94 -0.24
CA PHE A 62 4.27 -0.17 0.81
C PHE A 62 2.97 0.46 0.34
N SER A 63 1.89 0.32 1.10
CA SER A 63 0.64 1.05 0.86
C SER A 63 0.53 2.21 1.85
N PHE A 64 0.20 3.44 1.41
CA PHE A 64 0.06 4.58 2.33
C PHE A 64 -1.25 4.49 3.15
N PRO A 65 -1.19 4.48 4.49
CA PRO A 65 -2.38 4.55 5.34
C PRO A 65 -3.24 5.76 4.98
N SER A 66 -4.52 5.52 4.69
CA SER A 66 -5.48 6.55 4.27
C SER A 66 -5.01 7.45 3.11
N GLY A 67 -4.01 7.05 2.32
CA GLY A 67 -3.46 7.86 1.24
C GLY A 67 -2.54 9.01 1.67
N GLY A 68 -2.13 9.08 2.94
CA GLY A 68 -1.29 10.17 3.45
C GLY A 68 0.17 10.06 2.99
N TYR A 69 0.58 10.85 2.01
CA TYR A 69 1.97 10.93 1.56
C TYR A 69 2.38 12.35 1.10
N ASN A 70 3.67 12.63 1.18
CA ASN A 70 4.32 13.82 0.60
C ASN A 70 5.81 13.51 0.36
N ASP A 71 6.59 14.48 -0.11
CA ASP A 71 8.02 14.30 -0.39
C ASP A 71 8.81 13.84 0.84
N ARG A 72 8.47 14.35 2.03
CA ARG A 72 9.11 13.94 3.30
C ARG A 72 8.87 12.46 3.59
N VAL A 73 7.62 11.99 3.48
CA VAL A 73 7.28 10.58 3.71
C VAL A 73 7.93 9.69 2.66
N VAL A 74 7.89 10.08 1.39
CA VAL A 74 8.49 9.31 0.28
C VAL A 74 10.01 9.16 0.47
N SER A 75 10.70 10.23 0.86
CA SER A 75 12.15 10.18 1.15
C SER A 75 12.48 9.23 2.30
N ARG A 76 11.67 9.22 3.36
CA ARG A 76 11.83 8.33 4.51
C ARG A 76 11.55 6.87 4.14
N LEU A 77 10.55 6.64 3.30
CA LEU A 77 10.21 5.31 2.76
C LEU A 77 11.32 4.74 1.86
N GLN A 78 11.99 5.59 1.07
CA GLN A 78 13.20 5.22 0.34
C GLN A 78 14.34 4.83 1.29
N ALA A 79 14.58 5.62 2.33
CA ALA A 79 15.61 5.34 3.33
C ALA A 79 15.35 4.04 4.11
N ALA A 80 14.08 3.70 4.35
CA ALA A 80 13.66 2.42 4.93
C ALA A 80 13.85 1.22 3.97
N GLY A 81 14.21 1.45 2.71
CA GLY A 81 14.52 0.40 1.73
C GLY A 81 13.30 -0.23 1.07
N TYR A 82 12.17 0.47 0.97
CA TYR A 82 11.06 0.06 0.10
C TYR A 82 11.37 0.38 -1.36
N ARG A 83 10.93 -0.48 -2.27
CA ARG A 83 11.12 -0.34 -3.73
C ARG A 83 9.95 0.32 -4.42
N TRP A 84 8.73 0.11 -3.93
CA TRP A 84 7.52 0.67 -4.52
C TRP A 84 6.52 1.10 -3.46
N ALA A 85 5.70 2.11 -3.79
CA ALA A 85 4.62 2.54 -2.92
C ALA A 85 3.33 2.92 -3.67
N TRP A 86 2.18 2.56 -3.07
CA TRP A 86 0.86 2.78 -3.62
C TRP A 86 0.07 3.80 -2.83
N THR A 87 -0.57 4.72 -3.55
CA THR A 87 -1.43 5.75 -3.00
C THR A 87 -2.89 5.30 -3.01
N THR A 88 -3.79 6.17 -2.55
CA THR A 88 -5.24 6.02 -2.77
C THR A 88 -5.73 6.91 -3.90
N ASP A 89 -4.83 7.56 -4.64
CA ASP A 89 -5.23 8.45 -5.72
C ASP A 89 -5.88 7.61 -6.83
N PRO A 90 -7.10 7.98 -7.27
CA PRO A 90 -7.79 7.25 -8.30
C PRO A 90 -7.11 7.46 -9.64
N GLY A 91 -6.63 6.39 -10.26
CA GLY A 91 -5.99 6.51 -11.56
C GLY A 91 -5.41 5.22 -12.12
N PHE A 92 -5.14 5.25 -13.42
CA PHE A 92 -4.28 4.27 -14.07
C PHE A 92 -2.84 4.75 -14.01
N ILE A 93 -1.94 3.83 -13.70
CA ILE A 93 -0.51 4.09 -13.55
C ILE A 93 0.10 4.71 -14.81
N GLN A 94 0.88 5.76 -14.62
CA GLN A 94 1.77 6.37 -15.61
C GLN A 94 3.22 6.18 -15.18
N VAL A 95 4.17 6.33 -16.13
CA VAL A 95 5.60 6.23 -15.81
C VAL A 95 6.03 7.27 -14.76
N ALA A 96 5.42 8.45 -14.77
CA ALA A 96 5.71 9.53 -13.82
C ALA A 96 5.30 9.21 -12.37
N ASP A 97 4.42 8.23 -12.16
CA ASP A 97 3.97 7.81 -10.83
C ASP A 97 4.98 6.87 -10.15
N LEU A 98 5.89 6.29 -10.94
CA LEU A 98 6.84 5.30 -10.46
C LEU A 98 8.00 5.93 -9.67
N PRO A 99 8.54 5.22 -8.67
CA PRO A 99 8.01 3.96 -8.11
C PRO A 99 7.17 4.18 -6.85
N TYR A 100 7.09 5.40 -6.32
CA TYR A 100 6.61 5.68 -4.96
C TYR A 100 5.25 6.39 -4.88
N ARG A 101 4.56 6.61 -6.00
CA ARG A 101 3.26 7.30 -6.05
C ARG A 101 2.27 6.58 -6.93
N ILE A 102 2.31 5.24 -6.92
CA ILE A 102 1.51 4.41 -7.82
C ILE A 102 0.02 4.59 -7.49
N PRO A 103 -0.81 5.13 -8.41
CA PRO A 103 -2.24 5.28 -8.16
C PRO A 103 -2.93 3.91 -8.19
N ARG A 104 -4.16 3.87 -7.69
CA ARG A 104 -4.99 2.66 -7.70
C ARG A 104 -6.36 2.93 -8.31
N VAL A 105 -6.93 1.89 -8.87
CA VAL A 105 -8.34 1.88 -9.29
C VAL A 105 -9.16 1.39 -8.10
N VAL A 106 -9.90 2.29 -7.46
CA VAL A 106 -10.71 1.96 -6.28
C VAL A 106 -11.92 1.13 -6.69
N ILE A 107 -12.23 0.10 -5.92
CA ILE A 107 -13.47 -0.68 -5.99
C ILE A 107 -14.12 -0.59 -4.62
N ASP A 108 -15.32 0.00 -4.56
CA ASP A 108 -16.07 0.17 -3.32
C ASP A 108 -16.72 -1.14 -2.87
N ASP A 109 -17.03 -1.25 -1.57
CA ASP A 109 -17.64 -2.44 -0.94
C ASP A 109 -18.99 -2.85 -1.58
N HIS A 110 -19.67 -1.93 -2.24
CA HIS A 110 -20.96 -2.14 -2.90
C HIS A 110 -20.88 -2.11 -4.43
N ALA A 111 -19.68 -2.09 -5.00
CA ALA A 111 -19.51 -2.07 -6.44
C ALA A 111 -20.03 -3.39 -7.05
N PRO A 112 -20.97 -3.36 -8.00
CA PRO A 112 -21.37 -4.55 -8.73
C PRO A 112 -20.23 -5.02 -9.65
N ASP A 113 -20.25 -6.30 -10.03
CA ASP A 113 -19.28 -6.88 -10.98
C ASP A 113 -19.16 -6.08 -12.28
N SER A 114 -20.24 -5.43 -12.71
CA SER A 114 -20.24 -4.55 -13.89
C SER A 114 -19.35 -3.32 -13.72
N VAL A 115 -19.21 -2.77 -12.51
CA VAL A 115 -18.29 -1.66 -12.22
C VAL A 115 -16.85 -2.14 -12.26
N LEU A 116 -16.56 -3.31 -11.69
CA LEU A 116 -15.23 -3.93 -11.80
C LEU A 116 -14.88 -4.19 -13.27
N ALA A 117 -15.78 -4.84 -14.02
CA ALA A 117 -15.59 -5.12 -15.44
C ALA A 117 -15.38 -3.84 -16.27
N ALA A 118 -16.15 -2.78 -15.98
CA ALA A 118 -15.99 -1.49 -16.65
C ALA A 118 -14.61 -0.88 -16.35
N LYS A 119 -14.21 -0.84 -15.07
CA LYS A 119 -12.92 -0.29 -14.61
C LYS A 119 -11.70 -1.07 -15.13
N MET A 120 -11.86 -2.36 -15.42
CA MET A 120 -10.83 -3.20 -16.07
C MET A 120 -10.87 -3.13 -17.61
N SER A 121 -11.87 -2.47 -18.20
CA SER A 121 -12.05 -2.50 -19.66
C SER A 121 -10.98 -1.65 -20.38
N PRO A 122 -10.49 -2.09 -21.56
CA PRO A 122 -9.56 -1.30 -22.36
C PRO A 122 -10.13 0.06 -22.79
N TRP A 123 -11.46 0.17 -22.89
CA TRP A 123 -12.11 1.41 -23.26
C TRP A 123 -11.99 2.45 -22.14
N ILE A 124 -12.30 2.09 -20.89
CA ILE A 124 -12.11 2.99 -19.75
C ILE A 124 -10.63 3.35 -19.55
N HIS A 125 -9.72 2.38 -19.74
CA HIS A 125 -8.29 2.67 -19.68
C HIS A 125 -7.85 3.71 -20.71
N ARG A 126 -8.44 3.71 -21.91
CA ARG A 126 -8.15 4.71 -22.95
C ARG A 126 -8.77 6.08 -22.68
N THR A 127 -9.94 6.15 -22.06
CA THR A 127 -10.60 7.43 -21.77
C THR A 127 -10.13 8.08 -20.46
N GLY A 128 -9.38 7.35 -19.63
CA GLY A 128 -8.84 7.86 -18.36
C GLY A 128 -9.91 8.05 -17.28
N THR A 129 -11.09 7.44 -17.43
CA THR A 129 -12.21 7.64 -16.52
C THR A 129 -12.12 6.68 -15.33
N VAL A 130 -11.54 7.12 -14.21
CA VAL A 130 -11.36 6.27 -13.01
C VAL A 130 -12.17 6.76 -11.79
N ARG A 131 -13.02 7.77 -11.98
CA ARG A 131 -13.91 8.29 -10.93
C ARG A 131 -15.13 7.40 -10.77
#